data_AF-A0AA97FQM2-F1
#
_entry.id   AF-A0AA97FQM2-F1
#
_cell.length_a   1.000
_cell.length_b   1.000
_cell.length_c   1.000
_cell.angle_alpha   90.00
_cell.angle_beta   90.00
_cell.angle_gamma   90.00
#
_symmetry.space_group_name_H-M   'P 1'
#
loop_
_entity.id
_entity.type
_entity.pdbx_description
1 polymer ?
#
loop_
_entity_poly.entity_id
_entity_poly.type
_entity_poly.pdbx_seq_one_letter_code
_entity_poly.pdbx_strand_id
1 'polypeptide(L)'
;MDSQDGVTLSRPRPYLTRMLLFLTLVGFLGLILLPQFSEAFMANPGLNGLIVGVLIIGTLYAFRQIMVLGPEIRWVNSFRRSDPGLALPKPPKLLAPMATMFGNRTTHVVLSALSMRSLLDSLASRLEEQREISRYMIGLLIFLGLLGTFWGLLATVSSIAGTLDSLDVDATDSLTVFSTLREGLQEPLRGMGTAFSSSLFGLAGSLILGFLDLQAGQAQNRFYNELEEWLSTVTDIVGTNGDTAPTADPSQTLMALANQIAALTEQMRAEQHLVNGLARNQEAMQPILERLTRVLEQEGR
;
A
#
# COMPACT_ATOMS: atom_id res chain seq x y z
N MET A 1 19.18 -21.25 34.20
CA MET A 1 19.07 -19.78 34.03
C MET A 1 18.99 -19.56 32.54
N ASP A 2 17.79 -19.69 31.95
CA ASP A 2 17.62 -19.65 30.49
C ASP A 2 16.18 -19.26 30.11
N SER A 3 15.69 -18.17 30.71
CA SER A 3 14.31 -17.69 30.54
C SER A 3 14.29 -16.19 30.23
N GLN A 4 14.95 -15.79 29.14
CA GLN A 4 14.89 -14.41 28.62
C GLN A 4 14.82 -14.29 27.09
N ASP A 5 14.55 -15.37 26.37
CA ASP A 5 14.40 -15.30 24.92
C ASP A 5 12.95 -15.05 24.51
N GLY A 6 12.53 -13.79 24.60
CA GLY A 6 11.39 -13.30 23.82
C GLY A 6 11.62 -13.50 22.31
N VAL A 7 10.56 -13.50 21.52
CA VAL A 7 10.61 -13.76 20.06
C VAL A 7 11.54 -12.76 19.34
N THR A 8 12.50 -13.27 18.54
CA THR A 8 13.39 -12.43 17.70
C THR A 8 12.70 -12.05 16.42
N LEU A 9 12.65 -10.75 16.11
CA LEU A 9 12.12 -10.31 14.82
C LEU A 9 13.06 -10.78 13.70
N SER A 10 12.48 -11.48 12.74
CA SER A 10 13.17 -12.11 11.61
C SER A 10 13.66 -11.07 10.61
N ARG A 11 14.87 -11.20 10.10
CA ARG A 11 15.38 -10.28 9.06
C ARG A 11 14.63 -10.50 7.74
N PRO A 12 14.27 -9.45 6.98
CA PRO A 12 13.49 -9.58 5.75
C PRO A 12 14.34 -9.99 4.52
N ARG A 13 15.57 -10.47 4.75
CA ARG A 13 16.51 -10.91 3.70
C ARG A 13 15.96 -11.98 2.74
N PRO A 14 15.23 -13.02 3.17
CA PRO A 14 14.76 -14.04 2.22
C PRO A 14 13.79 -13.46 1.18
N TYR A 15 12.99 -12.47 1.54
CA TYR A 15 12.08 -11.79 0.61
C TYR A 15 12.85 -10.99 -0.45
N LEU A 16 13.90 -10.25 -0.04
CA LEU A 16 14.80 -9.55 -0.97
C LEU A 16 15.49 -10.51 -1.95
N THR A 17 15.99 -11.64 -1.46
CA THR A 17 16.65 -12.64 -2.32
C THR A 17 15.68 -13.20 -3.35
N ARG A 18 14.43 -13.50 -2.97
CA ARG A 18 13.38 -13.98 -3.90
C ARG A 18 13.05 -12.93 -4.97
N MET A 19 12.92 -11.66 -4.59
CA MET A 19 12.69 -10.56 -5.54
C MET A 19 13.85 -10.41 -6.53
N LEU A 20 15.09 -10.44 -6.04
CA LEU A 20 16.28 -10.33 -6.87
C LEU A 20 16.38 -11.50 -7.86
N LEU A 21 16.15 -12.72 -7.38
CA LEU A 21 16.16 -13.93 -8.21
C LEU A 21 15.07 -13.85 -9.29
N PHE A 22 13.86 -13.46 -8.92
CA PHE A 22 12.75 -13.29 -9.85
C PHE A 22 13.07 -12.24 -10.93
N LEU A 23 13.58 -11.06 -10.55
CA LEU A 23 13.95 -10.03 -11.53
C LEU A 23 15.12 -10.43 -12.41
N THR A 24 16.06 -11.20 -11.88
CA THR A 24 17.17 -11.75 -12.68
C THR A 24 16.63 -12.72 -13.73
N LEU A 25 15.69 -13.59 -13.35
CA LEU A 25 15.04 -14.53 -14.27
C LEU A 25 14.23 -13.81 -15.35
N VAL A 26 13.41 -12.84 -14.97
CA VAL A 26 12.61 -12.02 -15.89
C VAL A 26 13.49 -11.18 -16.81
N GLY A 27 14.55 -10.56 -16.27
CA GLY A 27 15.52 -9.79 -17.05
C GLY A 27 16.29 -10.67 -18.04
N PHE A 28 16.66 -11.88 -17.64
CA PHE A 28 17.29 -12.86 -18.53
C PHE A 28 16.34 -13.29 -19.66
N LEU A 29 15.07 -13.59 -19.34
CA LEU A 29 14.05 -13.89 -20.33
C LEU A 29 13.86 -12.71 -21.30
N GLY A 30 13.85 -11.48 -20.77
CA GLY A 30 13.72 -10.30 -21.60
C GLY A 30 14.92 -10.02 -22.48
N LEU A 31 16.13 -10.39 -22.03
CA LEU A 31 17.35 -10.31 -22.83
C LEU A 31 17.29 -11.25 -24.05
N ILE A 32 16.80 -12.48 -23.86
CA ILE A 32 16.57 -13.44 -24.95
C ILE A 32 15.56 -12.91 -25.97
N LEU A 33 14.52 -12.21 -25.50
CA LEU A 33 13.43 -11.65 -26.31
C LEU A 33 13.71 -10.23 -26.84
N LEU A 34 14.93 -9.69 -26.67
CA LEU A 34 15.30 -8.35 -27.12
C LEU A 34 14.95 -8.04 -28.60
N PRO A 35 15.20 -8.94 -29.58
CA PRO A 35 14.86 -8.62 -30.96
C PRO A 35 13.35 -8.39 -31.14
N GLN A 36 12.51 -9.27 -30.59
CA GLN A 36 11.05 -9.13 -30.61
C GLN A 36 10.57 -7.89 -29.83
N PHE A 37 11.20 -7.58 -28.70
CA PHE A 37 10.86 -6.39 -27.92
C PHE A 37 11.24 -5.10 -28.62
N SER A 38 12.30 -5.07 -29.42
CA SER A 38 12.73 -3.85 -30.11
C SER A 38 11.71 -3.38 -31.15
N GLU A 39 11.16 -4.30 -31.95
CA GLU A 39 10.12 -4.00 -32.93
C GLU A 39 8.82 -3.56 -32.25
N ALA A 40 8.42 -4.27 -31.18
CA ALA A 40 7.27 -3.92 -30.36
C ALA A 40 7.42 -2.56 -29.66
N PHE A 41 8.61 -2.24 -29.16
CA PHE A 41 8.90 -0.99 -28.47
C PHE A 41 8.78 0.20 -29.42
N MET A 42 9.33 0.08 -30.63
CA MET A 42 9.32 1.12 -31.67
C MET A 42 7.93 1.41 -32.25
N ALA A 43 6.94 0.56 -32.00
CA ALA A 43 5.55 0.84 -32.36
C ALA A 43 5.00 2.11 -31.69
N ASN A 44 5.30 2.28 -30.40
CA ASN A 44 4.84 3.41 -29.60
C ASN A 44 5.94 3.79 -28.58
N PRO A 45 7.05 4.40 -29.03
CA PRO A 45 8.24 4.60 -28.19
C PRO A 45 7.95 5.48 -26.96
N GLY A 46 7.06 6.47 -27.09
CA GLY A 46 6.66 7.33 -25.98
C GLY A 46 5.91 6.56 -24.88
N LEU A 47 4.85 5.85 -25.26
CA LEU A 47 4.01 5.10 -24.32
C LEU A 47 4.78 3.90 -23.73
N ASN A 48 5.46 3.11 -24.57
CA ASN A 48 6.26 1.97 -24.10
C ASN A 48 7.42 2.43 -23.21
N GLY A 49 8.05 3.58 -23.51
CA GLY A 49 9.03 4.21 -22.65
C GLY A 49 8.46 4.61 -21.29
N LEU A 50 7.24 5.16 -21.27
CA LEU A 50 6.53 5.49 -20.03
C LEU A 50 6.20 4.23 -19.22
N ILE A 51 5.73 3.15 -19.85
CA ILE A 51 5.49 1.86 -19.19
C ILE A 51 6.77 1.35 -18.52
N VAL A 52 7.89 1.33 -19.24
CA VAL A 52 9.19 0.89 -18.70
C VAL A 52 9.64 1.80 -17.55
N GLY A 53 9.45 3.13 -17.68
CA GLY A 53 9.76 4.08 -16.62
C GLY A 53 8.96 3.83 -15.34
N VAL A 54 7.64 3.64 -15.46
CA VAL A 54 6.74 3.30 -14.35
C VAL A 54 7.15 1.96 -13.73
N LEU A 55 7.49 0.95 -14.54
CA LEU A 55 7.97 -0.36 -14.06
C LEU A 55 9.27 -0.25 -13.26
N ILE A 56 10.25 0.55 -13.72
CA ILE A 56 11.51 0.79 -13.01
C ILE A 56 11.24 1.48 -11.68
N ILE A 57 10.44 2.56 -11.67
CA ILE A 57 10.10 3.30 -10.45
C ILE A 57 9.37 2.39 -9.46
N GLY A 58 8.38 1.63 -9.91
CA GLY A 58 7.64 0.68 -9.07
C GLY A 58 8.54 -0.42 -8.51
N THR A 59 9.47 -0.92 -9.31
CA THR A 59 10.46 -1.91 -8.85
C THR A 59 11.33 -1.33 -7.74
N LEU A 60 11.89 -0.13 -7.94
CA LEU A 60 12.70 0.55 -6.92
C LEU A 60 11.89 0.83 -5.65
N TYR A 61 10.62 1.21 -5.78
CA TYR A 61 9.72 1.45 -4.66
C TYR A 61 9.48 0.15 -3.85
N ALA A 62 9.21 -0.97 -4.51
CA ALA A 62 9.02 -2.26 -3.84
C ALA A 62 10.27 -2.71 -3.05
N PHE A 63 11.48 -2.51 -3.61
CA PHE A 63 12.71 -2.75 -2.86
C PHE A 63 12.84 -1.82 -1.65
N ARG A 64 12.57 -0.52 -1.84
CA ARG A 64 12.62 0.46 -0.75
C ARG A 64 11.70 0.05 0.39
N GLN A 65 10.48 -0.42 0.11
CA GLN A 65 9.50 -0.86 1.12
C GLN A 65 10.08 -1.93 2.05
N ILE A 66 10.81 -2.91 1.52
CA ILE A 66 11.47 -3.95 2.33
C ILE A 66 12.75 -3.44 2.99
N MET A 67 13.53 -2.60 2.32
CA MET A 67 14.74 -2.02 2.91
C MET A 67 14.43 -1.13 4.13
N VAL A 68 13.27 -0.46 4.14
CA VAL A 68 12.81 0.35 5.29
C VAL A 68 12.52 -0.53 6.51
N LEU A 69 12.04 -1.77 6.36
CA LEU A 69 11.83 -2.69 7.49
C LEU A 69 13.13 -3.11 8.19
N GLY A 70 14.26 -3.15 7.47
CA GLY A 70 15.54 -3.60 8.00
C GLY A 70 16.03 -2.81 9.22
N PRO A 71 16.15 -1.47 9.15
CA PRO A 71 16.44 -0.60 10.29
C PRO A 71 15.46 -0.77 11.46
N GLU A 72 14.16 -0.90 11.18
CA GLU A 72 13.08 -1.03 12.19
C GLU A 72 13.27 -2.31 13.02
N ILE A 73 13.50 -3.44 12.34
CA ILE A 73 13.76 -4.74 12.96
C ILE A 73 15.06 -4.72 13.79
N ARG A 74 16.10 -4.02 13.33
CA ARG A 74 17.34 -3.88 14.09
C ARG A 74 17.13 -3.06 15.36
N TRP A 75 16.34 -2.00 15.29
CA TRP A 75 16.03 -1.16 16.44
C TRP A 75 15.28 -1.95 17.52
N VAL A 76 14.21 -2.67 17.16
CA VAL A 76 13.45 -3.53 18.11
C VAL A 76 14.35 -4.61 18.72
N ASN A 77 15.13 -5.31 17.89
CA ASN A 77 16.04 -6.35 18.38
C ASN A 77 17.16 -5.80 19.28
N SER A 78 17.59 -4.55 19.09
CA SER A 78 18.56 -3.90 19.98
C SER A 78 17.92 -3.48 21.30
N PHE A 79 16.68 -2.99 21.27
CA PHE A 79 15.92 -2.63 22.46
C PHE A 79 15.65 -3.86 23.34
N ARG A 80 15.34 -5.01 22.72
CA ARG A 80 15.13 -6.27 23.45
C ARG A 80 16.39 -6.76 24.19
N ARG A 81 17.58 -6.46 23.67
CA ARG A 81 18.83 -7.01 24.18
C ARG A 81 19.39 -6.25 25.38
N SER A 82 18.81 -5.09 25.73
CA SER A 82 19.07 -4.32 26.96
C SER A 82 20.46 -4.49 27.57
N ASP A 83 21.53 -4.22 26.79
CA ASP A 83 22.84 -3.93 27.39
C ASP A 83 22.83 -2.44 27.76
N PRO A 84 22.82 -2.08 29.06
CA PRO A 84 22.81 -0.70 29.51
C PRO A 84 24.18 -0.06 29.22
N GLY A 85 24.39 0.38 27.98
CA GLY A 85 25.65 0.96 27.53
C GLY A 85 25.85 1.08 26.02
N LEU A 86 25.05 0.37 25.20
CA LEU A 86 25.09 0.60 23.75
C LEU A 86 24.24 1.81 23.39
N ALA A 87 24.85 2.77 22.68
CA ALA A 87 24.14 3.89 22.08
C ALA A 87 22.97 3.36 21.23
N LEU A 88 21.74 3.72 21.60
CA LEU A 88 20.55 3.37 20.84
C LEU A 88 20.73 3.84 19.38
N PRO A 89 20.54 2.96 18.38
CA PRO A 89 20.64 3.36 16.98
C PRO A 89 19.62 4.46 16.65
N LYS A 90 19.94 5.28 15.64
CA LYS A 90 19.12 6.43 15.19
C LYS A 90 17.63 6.03 15.10
N PRO A 91 16.71 6.87 15.62
CA PRO A 91 15.31 6.49 15.75
C PRO A 91 14.72 6.11 14.38
N PRO A 92 14.03 4.97 14.30
CA PRO A 92 13.34 4.51 13.10
C PRO A 92 12.25 5.48 12.60
N LYS A 93 11.79 5.29 11.36
CA LYS A 93 10.72 6.11 10.76
C LYS A 93 9.33 5.53 11.01
N LEU A 94 9.16 4.20 10.92
CA LEU A 94 7.87 3.55 11.17
C LEU A 94 7.58 3.46 12.67
N LEU A 95 8.59 3.11 13.46
CA LEU A 95 8.48 3.01 14.92
C LEU A 95 8.81 4.32 15.66
N ALA A 96 8.82 5.47 14.98
CA ALA A 96 9.14 6.77 15.60
C ALA A 96 8.28 7.09 16.85
N PRO A 97 6.94 6.86 16.85
CA PRO A 97 6.10 7.10 18.03
C PRO A 97 6.42 6.15 19.19
N MET A 98 6.89 4.94 18.89
CA MET A 98 7.36 4.00 19.91
C MET A 98 8.70 4.48 20.46
N ALA A 99 9.63 4.89 19.60
CA ALA A 99 10.95 5.36 20.01
C ALA A 99 10.89 6.53 21.00
N THR A 100 9.91 7.43 20.89
CA THR A 100 9.71 8.52 21.86
C THR A 100 9.10 8.04 23.17
N MET A 101 8.18 7.07 23.15
CA MET A 101 7.60 6.47 24.37
C MET A 101 8.62 5.63 25.16
N PHE A 102 9.45 4.85 24.47
CA PHE A 102 10.47 3.99 25.07
C PHE A 102 11.77 4.75 25.41
N GLY A 103 12.14 5.79 24.65
CA GLY A 103 13.40 6.53 24.82
C GLY A 103 13.51 7.34 26.11
N ASN A 104 12.39 7.69 26.74
CA ASN A 104 12.37 8.46 27.99
C ASN A 104 12.21 7.61 29.25
N ARG A 105 12.05 6.28 29.15
CA ARG A 105 11.75 5.38 30.28
C ARG A 105 12.66 4.16 30.26
N THR A 106 13.92 4.35 30.64
CA THR A 106 15.00 3.36 30.56
C THR A 106 14.83 2.13 31.46
N THR A 107 13.92 2.16 32.45
CA THR A 107 13.91 1.12 33.49
C THR A 107 12.67 0.22 33.48
N HIS A 108 11.45 0.74 33.24
CA HIS A 108 10.25 -0.09 33.10
C HIS A 108 9.22 0.62 32.20
N VAL A 109 8.96 0.06 31.02
CA VAL A 109 7.89 0.57 30.15
C VAL A 109 6.61 -0.18 30.45
N VAL A 110 5.72 0.46 31.21
CA VAL A 110 4.35 0.00 31.44
C VAL A 110 3.49 0.55 30.30
N LEU A 111 3.25 -0.28 29.28
CA LEU A 111 2.23 0.01 28.27
C LEU A 111 0.91 -0.58 28.73
N SER A 112 -0.15 0.22 28.75
CA SER A 112 -1.50 -0.33 28.88
C SER A 112 -1.87 -1.09 27.60
N ALA A 113 -2.68 -2.14 27.70
CA ALA A 113 -3.17 -2.89 26.53
C ALA A 113 -3.85 -1.99 25.49
N LEU A 114 -4.49 -0.90 25.94
CA LEU A 114 -5.10 0.11 25.07
C LEU A 114 -4.06 0.89 24.26
N SER A 115 -2.94 1.28 24.88
CA SER A 115 -1.84 1.98 24.21
C SER A 115 -1.08 1.09 23.22
N MET A 116 -0.92 -0.21 23.52
CA MET A 116 -0.35 -1.17 22.58
C MET A 116 -1.22 -1.30 21.34
N ARG A 117 -2.54 -1.47 21.53
CA ARG A 117 -3.49 -1.64 20.43
C ARG A 117 -3.55 -0.41 19.52
N SER A 118 -3.53 0.80 20.08
CA SER A 118 -3.51 2.03 19.27
C SER A 118 -2.21 2.24 18.49
N LEU A 119 -1.07 1.81 19.05
CA LEU A 119 0.22 1.83 18.34
C LEU A 119 0.25 0.83 17.18
N LEU A 120 -0.25 -0.40 17.41
CA LEU A 120 -0.36 -1.41 16.37
C LEU A 120 -1.32 -0.96 15.26
N ASP A 121 -2.47 -0.38 15.61
CA ASP A 121 -3.44 0.14 14.64
C ASP A 121 -2.83 1.29 13.80
N SER A 122 -2.08 2.20 14.42
CA SER A 122 -1.34 3.24 13.69
C SER A 122 -0.28 2.66 12.75
N LEU A 123 0.45 1.63 13.18
CA LEU A 123 1.41 0.92 12.33
C LEU A 123 0.73 0.23 11.15
N ALA A 124 -0.37 -0.47 11.40
CA ALA A 124 -1.16 -1.13 10.36
C ALA A 124 -1.62 -0.12 9.30
N SER A 125 -2.17 1.02 9.73
CA SER A 125 -2.56 2.11 8.83
C SER A 125 -1.39 2.63 7.98
N ARG A 126 -0.22 2.87 8.57
CA ARG A 126 0.98 3.34 7.85
C ARG A 126 1.52 2.30 6.86
N LEU A 127 1.49 1.02 7.21
CA LEU A 127 1.92 -0.06 6.32
C LEU A 127 0.96 -0.21 5.14
N GLU A 128 -0.33 -0.03 5.38
CA GLU A 128 -1.36 -0.10 4.34
C GLU A 128 -1.28 1.10 3.38
N GLU A 129 -1.03 2.31 3.89
CA GLU A 129 -0.77 3.51 3.08
C GLU A 129 0.43 3.30 2.15
N GLN A 130 1.51 2.68 2.64
CA GLN A 130 2.66 2.35 1.80
C GLN A 130 2.32 1.37 0.66
N ARG A 131 1.39 0.44 0.91
CA ARG A 131 0.91 -0.56 -0.05
C ARG A 131 0.00 0.03 -1.12
N GLU A 132 -0.76 1.07 -0.79
CA GLU A 132 -1.65 1.73 -1.73
C GLU A 132 -0.91 2.27 -2.96
N ILE A 133 0.26 2.87 -2.75
CA ILE A 133 1.12 3.37 -3.83
C ILE A 133 1.53 2.24 -4.78
N SER A 134 1.90 1.08 -4.23
CA SER A 134 2.30 -0.10 -5.02
C SER A 134 1.14 -0.59 -5.88
N ARG A 135 -0.07 -0.73 -5.31
CA ARG A 135 -1.29 -1.09 -6.04
C ARG A 135 -1.66 -0.07 -7.12
N TYR A 136 -1.47 1.22 -6.85
CA TYR A 136 -1.66 2.26 -7.84
C TYR A 136 -0.69 2.11 -9.02
N MET A 137 0.59 1.82 -8.77
CA MET A 137 1.57 1.61 -9.85
C MET A 137 1.23 0.38 -10.70
N ILE A 138 0.73 -0.70 -10.08
CA ILE A 138 0.24 -1.88 -10.80
C ILE A 138 -0.95 -1.51 -11.69
N GLY A 139 -1.95 -0.81 -11.14
CA GLY A 139 -3.12 -0.35 -11.87
C GLY A 139 -2.77 0.61 -13.01
N LEU A 140 -1.80 1.50 -12.78
CA LEU A 140 -1.28 2.44 -13.77
C LEU A 140 -0.63 1.70 -14.95
N LEU A 141 0.15 0.64 -14.71
CA LEU A 141 0.74 -0.17 -15.78
C LEU A 141 -0.33 -0.86 -16.63
N ILE A 142 -1.37 -1.40 -16.00
CA ILE A 142 -2.50 -2.01 -16.72
C ILE A 142 -3.19 -0.96 -17.57
N PHE A 143 -3.50 0.21 -16.98
CA PHE A 143 -4.15 1.31 -17.68
C PHE A 143 -3.32 1.82 -18.87
N LEU A 144 -2.02 2.03 -18.69
CA LEU A 144 -1.11 2.40 -19.78
C LEU A 144 -1.09 1.34 -20.88
N GLY A 145 -1.08 0.05 -20.52
CA GLY A 145 -1.16 -1.04 -21.49
C GLY A 145 -2.46 -1.00 -22.32
N LEU A 146 -3.60 -0.79 -21.65
CA LEU A 146 -4.89 -0.63 -22.32
C LEU A 146 -4.92 0.63 -23.20
N LEU A 147 -4.34 1.74 -22.74
CA LEU A 147 -4.21 2.97 -23.53
C LEU A 147 -3.43 2.72 -24.82
N GLY A 148 -2.41 1.86 -24.80
CA GLY A 148 -1.66 1.47 -25.99
C GLY A 148 -2.51 0.74 -27.02
N THR A 149 -3.39 -0.17 -26.59
CA THR A 149 -4.35 -0.80 -27.52
C THR A 149 -5.34 0.19 -28.10
N PHE A 150 -5.82 1.15 -27.31
CA PHE A 150 -6.74 2.18 -27.77
C PHE A 150 -6.09 3.08 -28.83
N TRP A 151 -4.86 3.52 -28.58
CA TRP A 151 -4.07 4.29 -29.56
C TRP A 151 -3.86 3.55 -30.87
N GLY A 152 -3.54 2.26 -30.78
CA GLY A 152 -3.40 1.44 -31.97
C GLY A 152 -4.67 1.28 -32.78
N LEU A 153 -5.82 1.07 -32.12
CA LEU A 153 -7.11 1.03 -32.81
C LEU A 153 -7.45 2.37 -33.48
N LEU A 154 -7.13 3.50 -32.84
CA LEU A 154 -7.29 4.82 -33.47
C LEU A 154 -6.42 4.97 -34.73
N ALA A 155 -5.18 4.48 -34.69
CA ALA A 155 -4.30 4.48 -35.86
C ALA A 155 -4.87 3.60 -37.00
N THR A 156 -5.39 2.41 -36.68
CA THR A 156 -6.08 1.53 -37.63
C THR A 156 -7.28 2.25 -38.28
N VAL A 157 -8.13 2.90 -37.48
CA VAL A 157 -9.30 3.64 -38.00
C VAL A 157 -8.88 4.81 -38.89
N SER A 158 -7.83 5.56 -38.51
CA SER A 158 -7.32 6.68 -39.30
C SER A 158 -6.75 6.23 -40.64
N SER A 159 -6.04 5.10 -40.70
CA SER A 159 -5.50 4.55 -41.96
C SER A 159 -6.62 4.05 -42.88
N ILE A 160 -7.66 3.40 -42.34
CA ILE A 160 -8.85 3.01 -43.11
C ILE A 160 -9.59 4.24 -43.66
N ALA A 161 -9.77 5.28 -42.84
CA ALA A 161 -10.41 6.52 -43.28
C ALA A 161 -9.62 7.20 -44.40
N GLY A 162 -8.29 7.27 -44.29
CA GLY A 162 -7.43 7.81 -45.36
C GLY A 162 -7.47 7.00 -46.64
N THR A 163 -7.51 5.66 -46.53
CA THR A 163 -7.68 4.77 -47.69
C THR A 163 -9.00 5.03 -48.42
N LEU A 164 -10.09 5.18 -47.66
CA LEU A 164 -11.42 5.47 -48.22
C LEU A 164 -11.46 6.84 -48.92
N ASP A 165 -10.79 7.86 -48.35
CA ASP A 165 -10.69 9.19 -48.95
C ASP A 165 -9.82 9.20 -50.23
N SER A 166 -8.82 8.31 -50.29
CA SER A 166 -7.94 8.16 -51.46
C SER A 166 -8.56 7.39 -52.63
N LEU A 167 -9.75 6.81 -52.45
CA LEU A 167 -10.43 6.08 -53.51
C LEU A 167 -11.05 7.04 -54.52
N ASP A 168 -10.41 7.17 -55.69
CA ASP A 168 -10.97 7.89 -56.83
C ASP A 168 -12.12 7.08 -57.45
N VAL A 169 -13.35 7.54 -57.24
CA VAL A 169 -14.59 6.89 -57.72
C VAL A 169 -14.77 7.08 -59.24
N ASP A 170 -14.06 8.03 -59.85
CA ASP A 170 -14.09 8.29 -61.30
C ASP A 170 -13.02 7.47 -62.08
N ALA A 171 -12.18 6.70 -61.37
CA ALA A 171 -11.18 5.85 -61.99
C ALA A 171 -11.83 4.77 -62.87
N THR A 172 -11.53 4.78 -64.16
CA THR A 172 -12.12 3.87 -65.16
C THR A 172 -11.61 2.43 -65.03
N ASP A 173 -10.53 2.21 -64.28
CA ASP A 173 -9.87 0.90 -64.14
C ASP A 173 -10.17 0.27 -62.78
N SER A 174 -11.07 -0.71 -62.74
CA SER A 174 -11.44 -1.42 -61.50
C SER A 174 -10.26 -2.16 -60.84
N LEU A 175 -9.19 -2.47 -61.59
CA LEU A 175 -8.00 -3.11 -61.05
C LEU A 175 -7.17 -2.16 -60.17
N THR A 176 -7.15 -0.87 -60.48
CA THR A 176 -6.41 0.13 -59.68
C THR A 176 -7.13 0.39 -58.37
N VAL A 177 -8.46 0.57 -58.39
CA VAL A 177 -9.30 0.71 -57.19
C VAL A 177 -9.13 -0.49 -56.24
N PHE A 178 -9.14 -1.71 -56.79
CA PHE A 178 -8.90 -2.92 -56.00
C PHE A 178 -7.50 -2.97 -55.39
N SER A 179 -6.47 -2.56 -56.13
CA SER A 179 -5.09 -2.51 -55.62
C SER A 179 -4.93 -1.50 -54.48
N THR A 180 -5.53 -0.32 -54.59
CA THR A 180 -5.54 0.73 -53.55
C THR A 180 -6.27 0.25 -52.29
N LEU A 181 -7.44 -0.37 -52.44
CA LEU A 181 -8.17 -1.00 -51.33
C LEU A 181 -7.34 -2.09 -50.63
N ARG A 182 -6.69 -2.96 -51.41
CA ARG A 182 -5.85 -4.03 -50.87
C ARG A 182 -4.67 -3.46 -50.08
N GLU A 183 -4.01 -2.43 -50.60
CA GLU A 183 -2.83 -1.83 -49.98
C GLU A 183 -3.20 -1.02 -48.73
N GLY A 184 -4.26 -0.22 -48.79
CA GLY A 184 -4.76 0.56 -47.65
C GLY A 184 -5.43 -0.26 -46.54
N LEU A 185 -5.83 -1.52 -46.82
CA LEU A 185 -6.26 -2.46 -45.77
C LEU A 185 -5.11 -3.29 -45.18
N GLN A 186 -3.96 -3.41 -45.86
CA GLN A 186 -2.80 -4.15 -45.35
C GLN A 186 -2.07 -3.43 -44.22
N GLU A 187 -1.97 -2.10 -44.31
CA GLU A 187 -1.31 -1.28 -43.29
C GLU A 187 -2.00 -1.38 -41.91
N PRO A 188 -3.33 -1.20 -41.78
CA PRO A 188 -4.05 -1.38 -40.52
C PRO A 188 -3.92 -2.80 -39.93
N LEU A 189 -3.89 -3.82 -40.80
CA LEU A 189 -3.72 -5.22 -40.39
C LEU A 189 -2.32 -5.50 -39.82
N ARG A 190 -1.27 -4.90 -40.39
CA ARG A 190 0.09 -4.96 -39.80
C ARG A 190 0.19 -4.13 -38.51
N GLY A 191 -0.44 -2.96 -38.47
CA GLY A 191 -0.42 -2.05 -37.32
C GLY A 191 -1.11 -2.60 -36.06
N MET A 192 -2.07 -3.52 -36.22
CA MET A 192 -2.80 -4.11 -35.10
C MET A 192 -1.92 -4.95 -34.17
N GLY A 193 -0.95 -5.71 -34.71
CA GLY A 193 -0.04 -6.52 -33.90
C GLY A 193 0.91 -5.65 -33.05
N THR A 194 1.38 -4.54 -33.62
CA THR A 194 2.26 -3.59 -32.95
C THR A 194 1.54 -2.80 -31.85
N ALA A 195 0.26 -2.47 -32.05
CA ALA A 195 -0.61 -1.87 -31.05
C ALA A 195 -0.81 -2.73 -29.80
N PHE A 196 -1.02 -4.04 -30.01
CA PHE A 196 -1.25 -4.99 -28.93
C PHE A 196 -0.02 -5.18 -28.04
N SER A 197 1.18 -4.99 -28.59
CA SER A 197 2.43 -5.15 -27.85
C SER A 197 2.57 -4.22 -26.64
N SER A 198 2.00 -3.01 -26.71
CA SER A 198 1.99 -2.06 -25.60
C SER A 198 1.16 -2.57 -24.41
N SER A 199 0.04 -3.24 -24.69
CA SER A 199 -0.76 -3.93 -23.67
C SER A 199 0.00 -5.09 -23.04
N LEU A 200 0.74 -5.86 -23.84
CA LEU A 200 1.61 -6.91 -23.31
C LEU A 200 2.69 -6.37 -22.38
N PHE A 201 3.32 -5.23 -22.70
CA PHE A 201 4.27 -4.58 -21.79
C PHE A 201 3.61 -4.12 -20.49
N GLY A 202 2.44 -3.48 -20.56
CA GLY A 202 1.70 -3.03 -19.38
C GLY A 202 1.27 -4.19 -18.47
N LEU A 203 0.72 -5.25 -19.07
CA LEU A 203 0.31 -6.45 -18.33
C LEU A 203 1.51 -7.21 -17.75
N ALA A 204 2.56 -7.44 -18.54
CA ALA A 204 3.78 -8.09 -18.05
C ALA A 204 4.43 -7.28 -16.91
N GLY A 205 4.51 -5.95 -17.06
CA GLY A 205 5.00 -5.05 -16.01
C GLY A 205 4.15 -5.13 -14.75
N SER A 206 2.82 -5.16 -14.88
CA SER A 206 1.89 -5.27 -13.76
C SER A 206 2.05 -6.60 -13.00
N LEU A 207 2.33 -7.71 -13.70
CA LEU A 207 2.63 -9.00 -13.09
C LEU A 207 3.96 -8.99 -12.32
N ILE A 208 4.99 -8.34 -12.88
CA ILE A 208 6.28 -8.18 -12.21
C ILE A 208 6.08 -7.39 -10.92
N LEU A 209 5.46 -6.20 -10.99
CA LEU A 209 5.19 -5.39 -9.80
C LEU A 209 4.26 -6.10 -8.81
N GLY A 210 3.25 -6.83 -9.30
CA GLY A 210 2.35 -7.62 -8.46
C GLY A 210 3.09 -8.69 -7.65
N PHE A 211 4.05 -9.40 -8.26
CA PHE A 211 4.90 -10.33 -7.52
C PHE A 211 5.76 -9.61 -6.47
N LEU A 212 6.39 -8.48 -6.83
CA LEU A 212 7.19 -7.71 -5.89
C LEU A 212 6.37 -7.17 -4.72
N ASP A 213 5.13 -6.74 -4.96
CA ASP A 213 4.17 -6.27 -3.95
C ASP A 213 3.78 -7.39 -2.99
N LEU A 214 3.52 -8.61 -3.50
CA LEU A 214 3.27 -9.78 -2.65
C LEU A 214 4.45 -10.07 -1.73
N GLN A 215 5.69 -10.01 -2.24
CA GLN A 215 6.89 -10.22 -1.44
C GLN A 215 7.05 -9.15 -0.34
N ALA A 216 6.83 -7.89 -0.68
CA ALA A 216 6.86 -6.79 0.29
C ALA A 216 5.75 -6.93 1.34
N GLY A 217 4.56 -7.28 0.89
CA GLY A 217 3.40 -7.50 1.74
C GLY A 217 3.58 -8.65 2.74
N GLN A 218 4.15 -9.77 2.32
CA GLN A 218 4.49 -10.87 3.23
C GLN A 218 5.52 -10.44 4.28
N ALA A 219 6.53 -9.66 3.89
CA ALA A 219 7.53 -9.16 4.82
C ALA A 219 6.93 -8.20 5.87
N GLN A 220 6.04 -7.29 5.45
CA GLN A 220 5.34 -6.35 6.33
C GLN A 220 4.39 -7.07 7.30
N ASN A 221 3.56 -8.00 6.81
CA ASN A 221 2.64 -8.76 7.65
C ASN A 221 3.41 -9.59 8.70
N ARG A 222 4.53 -10.21 8.30
CA ARG A 222 5.39 -10.93 9.23
C ARG A 222 5.97 -10.02 10.30
N PHE A 223 6.49 -8.86 9.92
CA PHE A 223 7.00 -7.87 10.86
C PHE A 223 5.92 -7.40 11.85
N TYR A 224 4.70 -7.11 11.36
CA TYR A 224 3.57 -6.72 12.20
C TYR A 224 3.23 -7.80 13.23
N ASN A 225 3.07 -9.06 12.79
CA ASN A 225 2.73 -10.16 13.68
C ASN A 225 3.83 -10.42 14.72
N GLU A 226 5.10 -10.40 14.31
CA GLU A 226 6.24 -10.58 15.24
C GLU A 226 6.35 -9.41 16.23
N LEU A 227 5.99 -8.19 15.83
CA LEU A 227 5.94 -7.02 16.71
C LEU A 227 4.78 -7.12 17.71
N GLU A 228 3.61 -7.56 17.27
CA GLU A 228 2.43 -7.80 18.12
C GLU A 228 2.74 -8.86 19.19
N GLU A 229 3.34 -9.99 18.81
CA GLU A 229 3.76 -11.06 19.72
C GLU A 229 4.85 -10.61 20.71
N TRP A 230 5.78 -9.76 20.27
CA TRP A 230 6.76 -9.16 21.16
C TRP A 230 6.09 -8.23 22.19
N LEU A 231 5.16 -7.38 21.76
CA LEU A 231 4.46 -6.44 22.63
C LEU A 231 3.51 -7.14 23.61
N SER A 232 2.87 -8.25 23.23
CA SER A 232 2.04 -9.04 24.15
C SER A 232 2.89 -9.65 25.26
N THR A 233 4.05 -10.21 24.92
CA THR A 233 5.01 -10.75 25.90
C THR A 233 5.45 -9.68 26.91
N VAL A 234 5.72 -8.45 26.45
CA VAL A 234 6.09 -7.33 27.34
C VAL A 234 4.93 -6.95 28.27
N THR A 235 3.69 -7.00 27.77
CA THR A 235 2.49 -6.62 28.54
C THR A 235 2.12 -7.68 29.59
N ASP A 236 2.19 -8.97 29.24
CA ASP A 236 1.89 -10.09 30.15
C ASP A 236 2.85 -10.16 31.35
N ILE A 237 4.14 -9.86 31.12
CA ILE A 237 5.16 -9.82 32.18
C ILE A 237 4.86 -8.67 33.16
N VAL A 238 4.31 -7.55 32.70
CA VAL A 238 3.95 -6.43 33.58
C VAL A 238 2.65 -6.71 34.34
N GLY A 239 1.68 -7.39 33.73
CA GLY A 239 0.44 -7.82 34.41
C GLY A 239 0.69 -8.82 35.54
N THR A 240 1.69 -9.70 35.38
CA THR A 240 2.04 -10.73 36.39
C THR A 240 3.00 -10.24 37.48
N ASN A 241 3.86 -9.26 37.18
CA ASN A 241 4.72 -8.61 38.18
C ASN A 241 4.00 -7.55 39.03
N GLY A 242 2.76 -7.18 38.66
CA GLY A 242 1.89 -6.31 39.45
C GLY A 242 1.16 -7.02 40.60
N ASP A 243 1.17 -8.36 40.64
CA ASP A 243 0.33 -9.16 41.56
C ASP A 243 1.09 -10.27 42.32
N THR A 244 2.42 -10.24 42.34
CA THR A 244 3.24 -11.23 43.08
C THR A 244 4.06 -10.60 44.20
N ALA A 245 3.39 -9.82 45.06
CA ALA A 245 3.76 -9.76 46.47
C ALA A 245 2.91 -10.82 47.20
N PRO A 246 3.49 -11.82 47.89
CA PRO A 246 2.73 -12.83 48.62
C PRO A 246 2.23 -12.26 49.95
N THR A 247 1.39 -11.23 49.90
CA THR A 247 0.44 -10.75 50.94
C THR A 247 -0.46 -9.66 50.34
N ALA A 248 -1.19 -9.94 49.25
CA ALA A 248 -2.28 -9.07 48.84
C ALA A 248 -3.52 -9.48 49.62
N ASP A 249 -3.83 -8.69 50.64
CA ASP A 249 -5.05 -8.79 51.44
C ASP A 249 -6.26 -8.79 50.48
N PRO A 250 -7.25 -9.71 50.58
CA PRO A 250 -8.40 -9.78 49.66
C PRO A 250 -9.17 -8.45 49.53
N SER A 251 -9.04 -7.59 50.52
CA SER A 251 -9.56 -6.21 50.56
C SER A 251 -8.90 -5.29 49.52
N GLN A 252 -7.62 -5.43 49.22
CA GLN A 252 -6.91 -4.60 48.24
C GLN A 252 -7.27 -4.95 46.80
N THR A 253 -7.45 -6.24 46.49
CA THR A 253 -7.92 -6.68 45.16
C THR A 253 -9.36 -6.23 44.91
N LEU A 254 -10.21 -6.27 45.95
CA LEU A 254 -11.56 -5.71 45.89
C LEU A 254 -11.56 -4.18 45.71
N MET A 255 -10.64 -3.46 46.33
CA MET A 255 -10.49 -2.01 46.13
C MET A 255 -9.96 -1.67 44.73
N ALA A 256 -9.02 -2.45 44.18
CA ALA A 256 -8.54 -2.27 42.82
C ALA A 256 -9.66 -2.52 41.79
N LEU A 257 -10.44 -3.58 41.97
CA LEU A 257 -11.62 -3.87 41.15
C LEU A 257 -12.68 -2.77 41.28
N ALA A 258 -12.94 -2.27 42.48
CA ALA A 258 -13.88 -1.17 42.73
C ALA A 258 -13.42 0.13 42.05
N ASN A 259 -12.13 0.45 42.11
CA ASN A 259 -11.57 1.62 41.43
C ASN A 259 -11.65 1.47 39.90
N GLN A 260 -11.47 0.26 39.37
CA GLN A 260 -11.57 -0.02 37.94
C GLN A 260 -13.03 0.06 37.45
N ILE A 261 -13.98 -0.43 38.24
CA ILE A 261 -15.42 -0.28 37.99
C ILE A 261 -15.82 1.20 38.07
N ALA A 262 -15.30 1.96 39.04
CA ALA A 262 -15.56 3.40 39.15
C ALA A 262 -15.05 4.15 37.92
N ALA A 263 -13.83 3.85 37.45
CA ALA A 263 -13.27 4.45 36.24
C ALA A 263 -14.09 4.12 34.98
N LEU A 264 -14.54 2.87 34.82
CA LEU A 264 -15.43 2.46 33.72
C LEU A 264 -16.79 3.16 33.79
N THR A 265 -17.32 3.36 35.00
CA THR A 265 -18.60 4.04 35.20
C THR A 265 -18.48 5.54 34.87
N GLU A 266 -17.35 6.16 35.22
CA GLU A 266 -17.04 7.55 34.85
C GLU A 266 -16.91 7.69 33.33
N GLN A 267 -16.24 6.75 32.67
CA GLN A 267 -16.13 6.71 31.21
C GLN A 267 -17.49 6.55 30.52
N MET A 268 -18.35 5.65 31.02
CA MET A 268 -19.71 5.50 30.48
C MET A 268 -20.56 6.77 30.68
N ARG A 269 -20.42 7.47 31.81
CA ARG A 269 -21.09 8.77 32.02
C ARG A 269 -20.59 9.81 31.04
N ALA A 270 -19.28 9.89 30.82
CA ALA A 270 -18.69 10.81 29.84
C ALA A 270 -19.24 10.53 28.42
N GLU A 271 -19.35 9.26 28.02
CA GLU A 271 -19.96 8.90 26.74
C GLU A 271 -21.45 9.23 26.68
N GLN A 272 -22.23 8.95 27.73
CA GLN A 272 -23.64 9.34 27.79
C GLN A 272 -23.85 10.85 27.72
N HIS A 273 -22.98 11.65 28.34
CA HIS A 273 -23.00 13.10 28.23
C HIS A 273 -22.69 13.57 26.81
N LEU A 274 -21.78 12.90 26.10
CA LEU A 274 -21.44 13.20 24.72
C LEU A 274 -22.60 12.86 23.78
N VAL A 275 -23.23 11.68 23.94
CA VAL A 275 -24.41 11.26 23.17
C VAL A 275 -25.60 12.20 23.41
N ASN A 276 -25.87 12.56 24.67
CA ASN A 276 -26.94 13.52 25.00
C ASN A 276 -26.62 14.93 24.50
N GLY A 277 -25.35 15.32 24.49
CA GLY A 277 -24.89 16.58 23.93
C GLY A 277 -25.09 16.65 22.41
N LEU A 278 -24.79 15.56 21.69
CA LEU A 278 -25.03 15.44 20.26
C LEU A 278 -26.54 15.46 19.92
N ALA A 279 -27.36 14.76 20.70
CA ALA A 279 -28.81 14.78 20.54
C ALA A 279 -29.39 16.20 20.72
N ARG A 280 -28.97 16.92 21.76
CA ARG A 280 -29.38 18.32 21.98
C ARG A 280 -28.89 19.27 20.89
N ASN A 281 -27.70 19.03 20.36
CA ASN A 281 -27.14 19.86 19.28
C ASN A 281 -27.88 19.62 17.95
N GLN A 282 -28.27 18.37 17.65
CA GLN A 282 -29.16 18.07 16.53
C GLN A 282 -30.54 18.73 16.68
N GLU A 283 -31.13 18.68 17.87
CA GLU A 283 -32.42 19.30 18.16
C GLU A 283 -32.35 20.84 18.04
N ALA A 284 -31.22 21.46 18.42
CA ALA A 284 -30.97 22.89 18.23
C ALA A 284 -30.76 23.30 16.75
N MET A 285 -30.31 22.38 15.90
CA MET A 285 -30.09 22.63 14.46
C MET A 285 -31.39 22.55 13.63
N GLN A 286 -32.40 21.78 14.06
CA GLN A 286 -33.69 21.68 13.37
C GLN A 286 -34.38 23.04 13.12
N PRO A 287 -34.56 23.93 14.12
CA PRO A 287 -35.21 25.21 13.89
C PRO A 287 -34.36 26.18 13.04
N ILE A 288 -33.03 26.01 13.02
CA ILE A 288 -32.13 26.80 12.17
C ILE A 288 -32.30 26.38 10.71
N LEU A 289 -32.37 25.08 10.44
CA LEU A 289 -32.65 24.55 9.11
C LEU A 289 -34.06 24.95 8.63
N GLU A 290 -35.08 24.91 9.49
CA GLU A 290 -36.42 25.39 9.13
C GLU A 290 -36.45 26.88 8.80
N ARG A 291 -35.69 27.71 9.54
CA ARG A 291 -35.56 29.14 9.23
C ARG A 291 -34.85 29.38 7.90
N LEU A 292 -33.78 28.65 7.62
CA LEU A 292 -33.05 28.75 6.34
C LEU A 292 -33.94 28.32 5.17
N THR A 293 -34.70 27.23 5.32
CA THR A 293 -35.64 26.78 4.28
C THR A 293 -36.74 27.82 4.03
N ARG A 294 -37.30 28.45 5.07
CA ARG A 294 -38.30 29.53 4.90
C ARG A 294 -37.75 30.79 4.25
N VAL A 295 -36.50 31.16 4.52
CA VAL A 295 -35.85 32.32 3.87
C VAL A 295 -35.60 32.02 2.39
N LEU A 296 -35.14 30.82 2.05
CA LEU A 296 -34.94 30.39 0.67
C LEU A 296 -36.27 30.32 -0.12
N GLU A 297 -37.39 29.93 0.51
CA GLU A 297 -38.72 29.98 -0.12
C GLU A 297 -39.25 31.41 -0.34
N GLN A 298 -38.78 32.39 0.44
CA GLN A 298 -39.17 33.80 0.30
C GLN A 298 -38.35 34.55 -0.77
N GLU A 299 -37.07 34.20 -0.95
CA GLU A 299 -36.22 34.78 -2.01
C GLU A 299 -36.47 34.16 -3.40
N GLY A 300 -37.19 33.03 -3.47
CA GLY A 300 -37.54 32.34 -4.72
C GLY A 300 -38.85 32.79 -5.39
N ARG A 301 -39.47 33.89 -4.95
CA ARG A 301 -40.69 34.47 -5.57
C ARG A 301 -40.46 35.89 -6.07
#